data_AF-A0A1D2MPA8-F1
#
_entry.id   AF-A0A1D2MPA8-F1
#
_cell.length_a   1.000
_cell.length_b   1.000
_cell.length_c   1.000
_cell.angle_alpha   90.00
_cell.angle_beta   90.00
_cell.angle_gamma   90.00
#
_symmetry.space_group_name_H-M   'P 1'
#
loop_
_entity.id
_entity.type
_entity.pdbx_description
1 polymer ?
#
loop_
_entity_poly.entity_id
_entity_poly.type
_entity_poly.pdbx_seq_one_letter_code
_entity_poly.pdbx_strand_id
1 'polypeptide(L)'
;MLACSKGYEFKIPSQLVQHASTELHIHAVRRTKTEKKTQQLMTQPVKNEFAADMCKAFLSADIPMNKINNPTIRQFLEKYTKKAVPSCSTLRRNIPEIYTEIIEGIRREIGNRPIWMCVDETTDATTRYVANVLVGVLCKDVTNNSTISQLILDALVFLWPGQRNEDIAKKFVVLLSDAAAYMLLAGKNLKGTYPDLLHITCLAHEPVQTRWGTWLIAADFYAENLDRIKHVVKELDKTDAACIKNAQNLLGMKSLQQELACLSANFTFIAQTITSLEDRKLTLMDSLAAIDSVKKRIDVKNSDVHKTVMAKLDSVLQKNPDFHKLCEISNSRCPGSNEVLPTTSVEVERSFSMQKAILTDRRHSFLMENLEKVVVCHYELGMDESAILELL
;
A
#
# COMPACT_ATOMS: atom_id res chain seq x y z
N MET A 1 -20.31 -10.22 79.47
CA MET A 1 -19.00 -10.90 79.67
C MET A 1 -18.43 -11.25 78.31
N LEU A 2 -17.15 -10.93 78.11
CA LEU A 2 -16.44 -10.78 76.85
C LEU A 2 -16.27 -12.10 76.07
N ALA A 3 -16.71 -12.12 74.81
CA ALA A 3 -16.36 -13.17 73.84
C ALA A 3 -15.13 -12.79 72.96
N CYS A 4 -14.53 -11.61 73.16
CA CYS A 4 -13.53 -11.05 72.23
C CYS A 4 -12.06 -11.31 72.61
N SER A 5 -11.76 -12.22 73.55
CA SER A 5 -10.39 -12.40 74.08
C SER A 5 -9.71 -13.71 73.69
N LYS A 6 -10.21 -14.46 72.69
CA LYS A 6 -9.47 -15.60 72.14
C LYS A 6 -8.77 -15.17 70.85
N GLY A 7 -7.45 -14.98 70.92
CA GLY A 7 -6.60 -14.81 69.75
C GLY A 7 -6.60 -16.08 68.90
N TYR A 8 -6.86 -15.93 67.60
CA TYR A 8 -6.84 -17.02 66.63
C TYR A 8 -5.50 -16.97 65.89
N GLU A 9 -4.68 -18.02 65.99
CA GLU A 9 -3.46 -18.15 65.19
C GLU A 9 -3.84 -18.57 63.77
N PHE A 10 -3.59 -17.68 62.80
CA PHE A 10 -3.77 -18.00 61.39
C PHE A 10 -2.66 -18.95 60.94
N LYS A 11 -3.04 -20.15 60.46
CA LYS A 11 -2.13 -21.17 59.91
C LYS A 11 -1.42 -20.75 58.61
N ILE A 12 -1.82 -19.63 58.00
CA ILE A 12 -1.26 -19.11 56.76
C ILE A 12 -0.94 -17.63 56.99
N PRO A 13 0.30 -17.16 56.75
CA PRO A 13 0.62 -15.75 56.86
C PRO A 13 -0.30 -14.94 55.95
N SER A 14 -0.82 -13.82 56.45
CA SER A 14 -1.61 -12.90 55.64
C SER A 14 -0.87 -12.55 54.36
N GLN A 15 -1.56 -12.55 53.22
CA GLN A 15 -0.98 -12.15 51.93
C GLN A 15 -0.35 -10.75 51.99
N LEU A 16 -0.81 -9.88 52.90
CA LEU A 16 -0.18 -8.58 53.17
C LEU A 16 1.21 -8.71 53.80
N VAL A 17 1.41 -9.66 54.72
CA VAL A 17 2.71 -9.94 55.35
C VAL A 17 3.67 -10.56 54.32
N GLN A 18 3.15 -11.44 53.46
CA GLN A 18 3.93 -12.01 52.36
C GLN A 18 4.28 -10.95 51.31
N HIS A 19 3.35 -10.06 50.95
CA HIS A 19 3.62 -8.94 50.05
C HIS A 19 4.68 -8.00 50.62
N ALA A 20 4.57 -7.63 51.91
CA ALA A 20 5.52 -6.73 52.57
C ALA A 20 6.95 -7.28 52.63
N SER A 21 7.12 -8.61 52.61
CA SER A 21 8.41 -9.28 52.60
C SER A 21 8.98 -9.53 51.19
N THR A 22 8.24 -9.23 50.12
CA THR A 22 8.75 -9.38 48.75
C THR A 22 9.85 -8.37 48.43
N GLU A 23 10.84 -8.78 47.61
CA GLU A 23 11.89 -7.89 47.11
C GLU A 23 11.33 -6.68 46.36
N LEU A 24 10.22 -6.86 45.64
CA LEU A 24 9.50 -5.77 44.96
C LEU A 24 9.02 -4.69 45.94
N HIS A 25 8.39 -5.09 47.05
CA HIS A 25 7.93 -4.14 48.07
C HIS A 25 9.11 -3.45 48.76
N ILE A 26 10.16 -4.21 49.11
CA ILE A 26 11.37 -3.68 49.74
C ILE A 26 12.08 -2.67 48.80
N HIS A 27 12.17 -2.96 47.50
CA HIS A 27 12.71 -2.02 46.51
C HIS A 27 11.84 -0.78 46.33
N ALA A 28 10.51 -0.92 46.33
CA ALA A 28 9.58 0.21 46.23
C ALA A 28 9.67 1.16 47.43
N VAL A 29 9.74 0.62 48.65
CA VAL A 29 9.91 1.40 49.90
C VAL A 29 11.28 2.08 49.95
N ARG A 30 12.35 1.42 49.47
CA ARG A 30 13.67 2.05 49.35
C ARG A 30 13.66 3.19 48.34
N ARG A 31 12.97 3.06 47.20
CA ARG A 31 12.78 4.17 46.23
C ARG A 31 12.12 5.39 46.86
N THR A 32 11.03 5.18 47.62
CA THR A 32 10.30 6.28 48.27
C THR A 32 11.09 6.95 49.39
N LYS A 33 11.99 6.23 50.09
CA LYS A 33 12.88 6.84 51.10
C LYS A 33 14.08 7.59 50.50
N THR A 34 14.50 7.24 49.28
CA THR A 34 15.67 7.86 48.63
C THR A 34 15.28 9.09 47.79
N GLU A 35 14.01 9.20 47.38
CA GLU A 35 13.44 10.43 46.83
C GLU A 35 13.32 11.49 47.93
N LYS A 36 14.38 12.30 48.10
CA LYS A 36 14.25 13.61 48.74
C LYS A 36 13.07 14.31 48.06
N LYS A 37 12.08 14.76 48.85
CA LYS A 37 10.99 15.63 48.40
C LYS A 37 11.59 16.88 47.76
N THR A 38 11.89 16.78 46.48
CA THR A 38 12.16 17.92 45.63
C THR A 38 10.76 18.43 45.31
N GLN A 39 10.39 19.59 45.85
CA GLN A 39 9.22 20.30 45.33
C GLN A 39 9.48 20.48 43.84
N GLN A 40 8.78 19.70 43.00
CA GLN A 40 8.75 19.95 41.58
C GLN A 40 7.98 21.24 41.39
N LEU A 41 8.72 22.33 41.18
CA LEU A 41 8.22 23.44 40.38
C LEU A 41 7.66 22.82 39.08
N MET A 42 6.44 23.16 38.69
CA MET A 42 5.79 22.70 37.47
C MET A 42 6.57 23.21 36.24
N THR A 43 7.72 22.62 35.97
CA THR A 43 8.38 22.71 34.68
C THR A 43 7.63 21.78 33.76
N GLN A 44 7.01 22.34 32.71
CA GLN A 44 6.46 21.54 31.61
C GLN A 44 7.50 20.48 31.21
N PRO A 45 7.09 19.22 30.93
CA PRO A 45 8.03 18.19 30.54
C PRO A 45 8.79 18.69 29.31
N VAL A 46 10.10 18.90 29.45
CA VAL A 46 10.96 19.29 28.33
C VAL A 46 10.81 18.22 27.26
N LYS A 47 10.18 18.59 26.15
CA LYS A 47 9.95 17.68 25.03
C LYS A 47 11.31 17.21 24.54
N ASN A 48 11.54 15.89 24.61
CA ASN A 48 12.78 15.31 24.10
C ASN A 48 12.69 15.23 22.58
N GLU A 49 13.03 16.33 21.90
CA GLU A 49 13.00 16.45 20.44
C GLU A 49 13.73 15.30 19.76
N PHE A 50 14.91 14.94 20.26
CA PHE A 50 15.68 13.81 19.73
C PHE A 50 14.90 12.48 19.76
N ALA A 51 14.15 12.22 20.82
CA ALA A 51 13.33 11.01 20.91
C ALA A 51 12.10 11.06 19.98
N ALA A 52 11.57 12.25 19.71
CA ALA A 52 10.46 12.44 18.77
C ALA A 52 10.94 12.26 17.32
N ASP A 53 12.03 12.94 16.94
CA ASP A 53 12.63 12.85 15.59
C ASP A 53 13.06 11.42 15.27
N MET A 54 13.71 10.76 16.23
CA MET A 54 14.12 9.37 16.09
C MET A 54 12.91 8.44 15.95
N CYS A 55 11.81 8.71 16.67
CA CYS A 55 10.59 7.93 16.53
C CYS A 55 9.97 8.11 15.14
N LYS A 56 9.92 9.35 14.63
CA LYS A 56 9.43 9.68 13.29
C LYS A 56 10.27 8.96 12.23
N ALA A 57 11.60 9.07 12.30
CA ALA A 57 12.52 8.40 11.37
C ALA A 57 12.36 6.87 11.36
N PHE A 58 12.19 6.24 12.52
CA PHE A 58 11.97 4.79 12.59
C PHE A 58 10.63 4.35 11.98
N LEU A 59 9.58 5.17 12.14
CA LEU A 59 8.28 4.91 11.50
C LEU A 59 8.35 5.08 9.99
N SER A 60 8.99 6.15 9.51
CA SER A 60 9.21 6.44 8.09
C SER A 60 10.01 5.33 7.39
N ALA A 61 11.12 4.90 7.99
CA ALA A 61 12.03 3.90 7.41
C ALA A 61 11.61 2.44 7.66
N ASP A 62 10.41 2.23 8.22
CA ASP A 62 9.89 0.92 8.61
C ASP A 62 10.80 0.10 9.55
N ILE A 63 11.53 0.78 10.42
CA ILE A 63 12.48 0.13 11.34
C ILE A 63 11.74 -0.28 12.62
N PRO A 64 11.70 -1.58 12.98
CA PRO A 64 11.08 -2.00 14.21
C PRO A 64 11.77 -1.37 15.43
N MET A 65 11.00 -0.73 16.31
CA MET A 65 11.52 -0.02 17.49
C MET A 65 12.33 -0.91 18.43
N ASN A 66 12.11 -2.23 18.43
CA ASN A 66 12.90 -3.19 19.22
C ASN A 66 14.35 -3.31 18.74
N LYS A 67 14.69 -2.87 17.52
CA LYS A 67 16.06 -2.86 17.01
C LYS A 67 16.99 -1.96 17.83
N ILE A 68 16.44 -0.98 18.54
CA ILE A 68 17.20 -0.14 19.47
C ILE A 68 17.76 -0.90 20.69
N ASN A 69 17.18 -2.07 21.01
CA ASN A 69 17.67 -2.90 22.10
C ASN A 69 18.92 -3.68 21.71
N ASN A 70 19.31 -3.71 20.42
CA ASN A 70 20.58 -4.27 20.01
C ASN A 70 21.74 -3.40 20.54
N PRO A 71 22.66 -3.95 21.34
CA PRO A 71 23.74 -3.16 21.95
C PRO A 71 24.66 -2.48 20.92
N THR A 72 24.92 -3.13 19.79
CA THR A 72 25.79 -2.60 18.73
C THR A 72 25.17 -1.39 18.05
N ILE A 73 23.87 -1.46 17.72
CA ILE A 73 23.12 -0.32 17.14
C ILE A 73 23.09 0.84 18.15
N ARG A 74 22.83 0.53 19.43
CA ARG A 74 22.77 1.54 20.48
C ARG A 74 24.12 2.26 20.65
N GLN A 75 25.21 1.51 20.78
CA GLN A 75 26.56 2.07 20.90
C GLN A 75 26.95 2.90 19.68
N PHE A 76 26.60 2.43 18.47
CA PHE A 76 26.83 3.17 17.24
C PHE A 76 26.12 4.53 17.27
N LEU A 77 24.81 4.54 17.56
CA LEU A 77 24.02 5.77 17.61
C LEU A 77 24.51 6.73 18.70
N GLU A 78 24.80 6.24 19.91
CA GLU A 78 25.33 7.06 21.01
C GLU A 78 26.69 7.66 20.66
N LYS A 79 27.57 6.88 20.00
CA LYS A 79 28.90 7.33 19.58
C LYS A 79 28.83 8.53 18.63
N TYR A 80 27.95 8.49 17.64
CA TYR A 80 27.89 9.51 16.59
C TYR A 80 26.94 10.67 16.92
N THR A 81 25.81 10.40 17.57
CA THR A 81 24.85 11.47 17.93
C THR A 81 25.23 12.24 19.18
N LYS A 82 26.12 11.68 20.03
CA LYS A 82 26.47 12.21 21.36
C LYS A 82 25.26 12.37 22.30
N LYS A 83 24.14 11.73 21.97
CA LYS A 83 22.90 11.73 22.76
C LYS A 83 22.63 10.32 23.29
N ALA A 84 22.06 10.25 24.49
CA ALA A 84 21.61 8.97 25.04
C ALA A 84 20.46 8.43 24.19
N VAL A 85 20.58 7.19 23.74
CA VAL A 85 19.56 6.59 22.88
C VAL A 85 18.30 6.28 23.71
N PRO A 86 17.10 6.70 23.28
CA PRO A 86 15.84 6.43 23.98
C PRO A 86 15.56 4.93 24.14
N SER A 87 14.76 4.58 25.14
CA SER A 87 14.22 3.22 25.26
C SER A 87 13.10 2.98 24.24
N CYS A 88 12.79 1.72 23.90
CA CYS A 88 11.61 1.41 23.09
C CYS A 88 10.33 2.03 23.64
N SER A 89 10.17 2.02 24.96
CA SER A 89 9.00 2.59 25.64
C SER A 89 8.93 4.11 25.47
N THR A 90 10.09 4.77 25.47
CA THR A 90 10.19 6.22 25.21
C THR A 90 9.79 6.55 23.78
N LEU A 91 10.28 5.79 22.79
CA LEU A 91 9.90 5.99 21.39
C LEU A 91 8.39 5.79 21.19
N ARG A 92 7.83 4.70 21.73
CA ARG A 92 6.39 4.41 21.64
C ARG A 92 5.51 5.52 22.21
N ARG A 93 5.98 6.24 23.23
CA ARG A 93 5.24 7.35 23.84
C ARG A 93 5.11 8.58 22.93
N ASN A 94 5.96 8.72 21.92
CA ASN A 94 5.91 9.83 20.95
C ASN A 94 4.95 9.55 19.77
N ILE A 95 4.53 8.30 19.56
CA ILE A 95 3.62 7.92 18.45
C ILE A 95 2.32 8.75 18.42
N PRO A 96 1.61 8.99 19.55
CA PRO A 96 0.34 9.73 19.51
C PRO A 96 0.47 11.17 19.01
N GLU A 97 1.60 11.83 19.27
CA GLU A 97 1.83 13.20 18.82
C GLU A 97 2.11 13.24 17.32
N ILE A 98 2.96 12.33 16.83
CA ILE A 98 3.25 12.16 15.40
C ILE A 98 1.97 11.82 14.61
N TYR A 99 1.14 10.93 15.16
CA TYR A 99 -0.14 10.57 14.57
C TYR A 99 -1.07 11.78 14.42
N THR A 100 -1.19 12.60 15.48
CA THR A 100 -2.01 13.81 15.44
C THR A 100 -1.52 14.78 14.36
N GLU A 101 -0.20 15.00 14.27
CA GLU A 101 0.43 15.83 13.23
C GLU A 101 0.07 15.36 11.81
N ILE A 102 0.13 14.04 11.58
CA ILE A 102 -0.18 13.44 10.27
C ILE A 102 -1.67 13.57 9.94
N ILE A 103 -2.57 13.27 10.88
CA ILE A 103 -4.02 13.41 10.68
C ILE A 103 -4.40 14.87 10.42
N GLU A 104 -3.77 15.82 11.13
CA GLU A 104 -3.94 17.24 10.85
C GLU A 104 -3.40 17.62 9.47
N GLY A 105 -2.28 17.03 9.03
CA GLY A 105 -1.75 17.14 7.67
C GLY A 105 -2.78 16.72 6.62
N ILE A 106 -3.30 15.49 6.73
CA ILE A 106 -4.33 14.93 5.83
C ILE A 106 -5.55 15.84 5.77
N ARG A 107 -6.07 16.29 6.93
CA ARG A 107 -7.24 17.19 6.99
C ARG A 107 -6.97 18.52 6.30
N ARG A 108 -5.77 19.07 6.45
CA ARG A 108 -5.35 20.33 5.84
C ARG A 108 -5.23 20.19 4.33
N GLU A 109 -4.70 19.06 3.87
CA GLU A 109 -4.65 18.72 2.46
C GLU A 109 -6.07 18.61 1.92
N ILE A 110 -6.92 17.75 2.46
CA ILE A 110 -8.32 17.58 1.99
C ILE A 110 -9.06 18.92 1.96
N GLY A 111 -8.99 19.71 3.03
CA GLY A 111 -9.70 20.98 3.15
C GLY A 111 -11.22 20.81 3.06
N ASN A 112 -11.88 21.69 2.31
CA ASN A 112 -13.34 21.63 2.07
C ASN A 112 -13.70 20.94 0.74
N ARG A 113 -12.75 20.21 0.14
CA ARG A 113 -12.95 19.57 -1.17
C ARG A 113 -13.82 18.31 -1.00
N PRO A 114 -14.66 17.97 -2.01
CA PRO A 114 -15.37 16.69 -1.98
C PRO A 114 -14.37 15.54 -1.93
N ILE A 115 -14.74 14.45 -1.26
CA ILE A 115 -13.87 13.27 -1.08
C ILE A 115 -14.51 12.03 -1.67
N TRP A 116 -13.68 11.07 -2.05
CA TRP A 116 -14.09 9.68 -2.23
C TRP A 116 -13.50 8.83 -1.09
N MET A 117 -14.18 7.73 -0.79
CA MET A 117 -13.76 6.79 0.24
C MET A 117 -13.87 5.37 -0.28
N CYS A 118 -12.84 4.58 -0.08
CA CYS A 118 -12.87 3.14 -0.35
C CYS A 118 -12.63 2.40 0.96
N VAL A 119 -13.48 1.42 1.25
CA VAL A 119 -13.42 0.62 2.47
C VAL A 119 -13.31 -0.83 2.08
N ASP A 120 -12.35 -1.53 2.68
CA ASP A 120 -12.19 -2.98 2.49
C ASP A 120 -11.79 -3.68 3.78
N GLU A 121 -12.26 -4.91 3.96
CA GLU A 121 -12.01 -5.73 5.14
C GLU A 121 -11.00 -6.83 4.80
N THR A 122 -9.87 -6.85 5.51
CA THR A 122 -8.86 -7.89 5.37
C THR A 122 -8.78 -8.77 6.61
N THR A 123 -8.50 -10.05 6.41
CA THR A 123 -8.23 -11.01 7.48
C THR A 123 -6.75 -11.41 7.42
N ASP A 124 -6.02 -11.21 8.52
CA ASP A 124 -4.61 -11.58 8.57
C ASP A 124 -4.39 -13.09 8.79
N ALA A 125 -3.13 -13.54 8.70
CA ALA A 125 -2.76 -14.94 8.89
C ALA A 125 -3.07 -15.48 10.30
N THR A 126 -3.35 -14.59 11.26
CA THR A 126 -3.75 -14.91 12.63
C THR A 126 -5.26 -14.75 12.85
N THR A 127 -6.05 -14.67 11.78
CA THR A 127 -7.53 -14.55 11.79
C THR A 127 -8.07 -13.28 12.46
N ARG A 128 -7.26 -12.21 12.52
CA ARG A 128 -7.75 -10.90 12.96
C ARG A 128 -8.34 -10.14 11.76
N TYR A 129 -9.49 -9.54 11.98
CA TYR A 129 -10.17 -8.70 11.01
C TYR A 129 -9.69 -7.25 11.13
N VAL A 130 -9.34 -6.63 10.01
CA VAL A 130 -8.94 -5.22 9.92
C VAL A 130 -9.75 -4.57 8.81
N ALA A 131 -10.52 -3.55 9.15
CA ALA A 131 -11.19 -2.69 8.19
C ALA A 131 -10.27 -1.52 7.83
N ASN A 132 -9.98 -1.37 6.54
CA ASN A 132 -9.14 -0.30 6.02
C ASN A 132 -9.98 0.73 5.29
N VAL A 133 -9.64 2.00 5.49
CA VAL A 133 -10.31 3.13 4.86
C VAL A 133 -9.27 3.94 4.11
N LEU A 134 -9.40 4.00 2.79
CA LEU A 134 -8.70 4.97 1.96
C LEU A 134 -9.60 6.16 1.71
N VAL A 135 -9.04 7.37 1.83
CA VAL A 135 -9.72 8.62 1.53
C VAL A 135 -8.89 9.36 0.51
N GLY A 136 -9.53 9.82 -0.56
CA GLY A 136 -8.92 10.67 -1.56
C GLY A 136 -9.79 11.90 -1.82
N VAL A 137 -9.15 12.95 -2.34
CA VAL A 137 -9.88 14.15 -2.75
C VAL A 137 -10.37 13.97 -4.18
N LEU A 138 -11.64 14.31 -4.41
CA LEU A 138 -12.20 14.52 -5.75
C LEU A 138 -11.64 15.85 -6.27
N CYS A 139 -10.48 15.78 -6.92
CA CYS A 139 -9.76 16.95 -7.42
C CYS A 139 -10.00 17.11 -8.92
N LYS A 140 -10.45 18.29 -9.35
CA LYS A 140 -10.66 18.64 -10.77
C LYS A 140 -9.37 18.70 -11.61
N ASP A 141 -8.22 18.57 -10.98
CA ASP A 141 -6.93 18.81 -11.61
C ASP A 141 -6.17 17.51 -11.86
N VAL A 142 -6.42 16.97 -13.05
CA VAL A 142 -5.45 16.14 -13.78
C VAL A 142 -4.22 17.00 -14.02
N THR A 143 -3.01 16.47 -13.82
CA THR A 143 -1.77 17.06 -14.30
C THR A 143 -1.94 17.42 -15.78
N ASN A 144 -2.24 18.68 -16.07
CA ASN A 144 -2.55 19.09 -17.42
C ASN A 144 -1.23 19.18 -18.19
N ASN A 145 -1.31 18.92 -19.50
CA ASN A 145 -0.15 18.98 -20.39
C ASN A 145 0.62 20.32 -20.26
N SER A 146 -0.06 21.42 -19.92
CA SER A 146 0.53 22.73 -19.69
C SER A 146 1.40 22.77 -18.42
N THR A 147 1.04 22.07 -17.35
CA THR A 147 1.83 22.00 -16.11
C THR A 147 3.14 21.25 -16.35
N ILE A 148 3.07 20.13 -17.07
CA ILE A 148 4.28 19.39 -17.48
C ILE A 148 5.12 20.19 -18.46
N SER A 149 4.50 20.87 -19.43
CA SER A 149 5.22 21.74 -20.37
C SER A 149 5.95 22.85 -19.63
N GLN A 150 5.29 23.50 -18.66
CA GLN A 150 5.88 24.54 -17.84
C GLN A 150 7.01 24.03 -16.96
N LEU A 151 6.83 22.87 -16.32
CA LEU A 151 7.89 22.21 -15.54
C LEU A 151 9.15 21.97 -16.38
N ILE A 152 8.98 21.48 -17.61
CA ILE A 152 10.10 21.24 -18.53
C ILE A 152 10.75 22.57 -18.93
N LEU A 153 9.98 23.62 -19.21
CA LEU A 153 10.52 24.95 -19.50
C LEU A 153 11.31 25.51 -18.32
N ASP A 154 10.79 25.38 -17.10
CA ASP A 154 11.44 25.85 -15.88
C ASP A 154 12.75 25.09 -15.62
N ALA A 155 12.78 23.78 -15.86
CA ALA A 155 13.99 22.97 -15.79
C ALA A 155 15.05 23.38 -16.83
N LEU A 156 14.64 23.74 -18.05
CA LEU A 156 15.56 24.24 -19.08
C LEU A 156 16.16 25.60 -18.69
N VAL A 157 15.35 26.50 -18.12
CA VAL A 157 15.82 27.80 -17.60
C VAL A 157 16.79 27.61 -16.45
N PHE A 158 16.53 26.64 -15.56
CA PHE A 158 17.42 26.29 -14.47
C PHE A 158 18.77 25.75 -14.95
N LEU A 159 18.77 24.87 -15.96
CA LEU A 159 19.99 24.27 -16.51
C LEU A 159 20.84 25.25 -17.34
N TRP A 160 20.21 26.22 -18.00
CA TRP A 160 20.89 27.24 -18.80
C TRP A 160 20.42 28.65 -18.45
N PRO A 161 20.75 29.13 -17.24
CA PRO A 161 20.28 30.43 -16.78
C PRO A 161 20.81 31.56 -17.66
N GLY A 162 19.91 32.44 -18.11
CA GLY A 162 20.25 33.60 -18.93
C GLY A 162 20.52 33.32 -20.40
N GLN A 163 20.36 32.09 -20.89
CA GLN A 163 20.44 31.80 -22.33
C GLN A 163 19.14 32.13 -23.07
N ARG A 164 19.26 32.51 -24.34
CA ARG A 164 18.10 32.74 -25.22
C ARG A 164 17.51 31.40 -25.68
N ASN A 165 16.19 31.36 -25.88
CA ASN A 165 15.48 30.14 -26.28
C ASN A 165 16.02 29.50 -27.57
N GLU A 166 16.50 30.29 -28.53
CA GLU A 166 17.11 29.80 -29.79
C GLU A 166 18.35 28.94 -29.54
N ASP A 167 19.11 29.24 -28.49
CA ASP A 167 20.34 28.53 -28.16
C ASP A 167 20.05 27.30 -27.28
N ILE A 168 18.99 27.33 -26.48
CA ILE A 168 18.44 26.17 -25.76
C ILE A 168 17.83 25.16 -26.74
N ALA A 169 17.13 25.63 -27.78
CA ALA A 169 16.51 24.80 -28.81
C ALA A 169 17.53 23.90 -29.54
N LYS A 170 18.77 24.37 -29.72
CA LYS A 170 19.86 23.59 -30.32
C LYS A 170 20.38 22.47 -29.41
N LYS A 171 20.09 22.54 -28.11
CA LYS A 171 20.55 21.60 -27.07
C LYS A 171 19.46 20.61 -26.65
N PHE A 172 18.21 21.08 -26.58
CA PHE A 172 17.05 20.28 -26.21
C PHE A 172 16.43 19.60 -27.43
N VAL A 173 17.03 18.49 -27.84
CA VAL A 173 16.70 17.81 -29.11
C VAL A 173 15.81 16.59 -28.91
N VAL A 174 15.87 15.92 -27.76
CA VAL A 174 15.09 14.71 -27.49
C VAL A 174 14.40 14.81 -26.13
N LEU A 175 13.09 14.58 -26.12
CA LEU A 175 12.30 14.37 -24.91
C LEU A 175 11.89 12.89 -24.85
N LEU A 176 12.33 12.18 -23.82
CA LEU A 176 11.89 10.82 -23.52
C LEU A 176 10.87 10.86 -22.38
N SER A 177 9.67 10.34 -22.59
CA SER A 177 8.64 10.28 -21.54
C SER A 177 7.89 8.96 -21.56
N ASP A 178 7.02 8.72 -20.57
CA ASP A 178 6.01 7.67 -20.70
C ASP A 178 5.04 7.98 -21.87
N ALA A 179 4.24 6.97 -22.26
CA ALA A 179 3.27 7.09 -23.34
C ALA A 179 1.90 7.64 -22.89
N ALA A 180 1.81 8.23 -21.70
CA ALA A 180 0.54 8.73 -21.18
C ALA A 180 0.02 9.91 -22.02
N ALA A 181 -1.31 10.01 -22.14
CA ALA A 181 -1.97 10.98 -23.03
C ALA A 181 -1.60 12.45 -22.73
N TYR A 182 -1.41 12.81 -21.45
CA TYR A 182 -0.98 14.15 -21.07
C TYR A 182 0.49 14.43 -21.43
N MET A 183 1.37 13.41 -21.41
CA MET A 183 2.77 13.54 -21.86
C MET A 183 2.87 13.65 -23.39
N LEU A 184 2.06 12.90 -24.14
CA LEU A 184 1.92 13.05 -25.59
C LEU A 184 1.48 14.47 -25.96
N LEU A 185 0.51 15.02 -25.24
CA LEU A 185 0.02 16.37 -25.48
C LEU A 185 0.99 17.45 -25.00
N ALA A 186 1.74 17.22 -23.91
CA ALA A 186 2.81 18.11 -23.45
C ALA A 186 3.96 18.15 -24.46
N GLY A 187 4.42 17.00 -24.95
CA GLY A 187 5.43 16.93 -26.01
C GLY A 187 4.97 17.61 -27.30
N LYS A 188 3.68 17.48 -27.66
CA LYS A 188 3.08 18.20 -28.79
C LYS A 188 3.08 19.73 -28.58
N ASN A 189 2.77 20.20 -27.37
CA ASN A 189 2.83 21.63 -27.05
C ASN A 189 4.27 22.16 -27.09
N LEU A 190 5.22 21.41 -26.54
CA LEU A 190 6.64 21.76 -26.54
C LEU A 190 7.22 21.81 -27.95
N LYS A 191 6.73 20.98 -28.89
CA LYS A 191 7.07 21.10 -30.32
C LYS A 191 6.63 22.44 -30.94
N GLY A 192 5.61 23.10 -30.39
CA GLY A 192 5.24 24.45 -30.80
C GLY A 192 6.32 25.49 -30.46
N THR A 193 7.04 25.29 -29.35
CA THR A 193 8.13 26.16 -28.88
C THR A 193 9.50 25.72 -29.40
N TYR A 194 9.70 24.41 -29.58
CA TYR A 194 10.92 23.77 -30.05
C TYR A 194 10.59 22.86 -31.25
N PRO A 195 10.51 23.40 -32.47
CA PRO A 195 10.03 22.66 -33.65
C PRO A 195 10.84 21.39 -33.97
N ASP A 196 12.14 21.40 -33.68
CA ASP A 196 13.06 20.29 -33.95
C ASP A 196 13.09 19.23 -32.82
N LEU A 197 12.29 19.40 -31.76
CA LEU A 197 12.24 18.48 -30.63
C LEU A 197 11.66 17.12 -31.04
N LEU A 198 12.43 16.05 -30.85
CA LEU A 198 11.98 14.68 -31.01
C LEU A 198 11.41 14.15 -29.69
N HIS A 199 10.09 14.06 -29.60
CA HIS A 199 9.41 13.43 -28.48
C HIS A 199 9.26 11.92 -28.73
N ILE A 200 9.92 11.12 -27.90
CA ILE A 200 9.93 9.65 -27.95
C ILE A 200 9.26 9.14 -26.68
N THR A 201 8.27 8.25 -26.83
CA THR A 201 7.62 7.60 -25.70
C THR A 201 8.26 6.26 -25.38
N CYS A 202 8.43 5.96 -24.10
CA CYS A 202 8.96 4.71 -23.61
C CYS A 202 7.96 3.58 -23.88
N LEU A 203 8.42 2.49 -24.50
CA LEU A 203 7.63 1.27 -24.80
C LEU A 203 7.56 0.29 -23.63
N ALA A 204 8.36 0.49 -22.58
CA ALA A 204 8.48 -0.45 -21.47
C ALA A 204 7.70 0.05 -20.25
N HIS A 205 6.54 -0.56 -20.00
CA HIS A 205 5.86 -0.45 -18.73
C HIS A 205 5.32 -1.81 -18.32
N GLU A 206 6.07 -2.55 -17.51
CA GLU A 206 5.51 -3.64 -16.72
C GLU A 206 6.46 -4.00 -15.55
N PRO A 207 6.02 -3.75 -14.31
CA PRO A 207 6.44 -4.54 -13.16
C PRO A 207 5.27 -5.44 -12.74
N VAL A 208 5.48 -6.74 -12.89
CA VAL A 208 4.60 -7.81 -12.39
C VAL A 208 4.72 -7.92 -10.87
N GLN A 209 3.60 -7.99 -10.14
CA GLN A 209 3.42 -8.92 -9.01
C GLN A 209 1.94 -9.08 -8.53
N THR A 210 1.34 -10.17 -9.02
CA THR A 210 0.30 -11.06 -8.43
C THR A 210 -0.89 -10.50 -7.62
N ARG A 211 -2.09 -10.45 -8.23
CA ARG A 211 -3.28 -11.31 -7.99
C ARG A 211 -4.48 -10.84 -8.85
N TRP A 212 -5.50 -11.71 -8.96
CA TRP A 212 -6.69 -11.65 -9.85
C TRP A 212 -6.39 -11.98 -11.32
N GLY A 213 -7.18 -12.88 -11.93
CA GLY A 213 -6.91 -13.40 -13.28
C GLY A 213 -5.79 -14.45 -13.40
N THR A 214 -5.08 -14.80 -12.32
CA THR A 214 -3.93 -15.73 -12.35
C THR A 214 -4.28 -17.12 -12.88
N TRP A 215 -5.52 -17.59 -12.73
CA TRP A 215 -5.95 -18.87 -13.29
C TRP A 215 -6.09 -18.83 -14.82
N LEU A 216 -6.47 -17.68 -15.40
CA LEU A 216 -6.48 -17.48 -16.86
C LEU A 216 -5.06 -17.37 -17.40
N ILE A 217 -4.18 -16.65 -16.70
CA ILE A 217 -2.75 -16.58 -17.04
C ILE A 217 -2.11 -17.97 -16.91
N ALA A 218 -2.48 -18.75 -15.89
CA ALA A 218 -2.02 -20.12 -15.75
C ALA A 218 -2.56 -21.01 -16.87
N ALA A 219 -3.84 -20.89 -17.23
CA ALA A 219 -4.43 -21.62 -18.35
C ALA A 219 -3.70 -21.29 -19.67
N ASP A 220 -3.34 -20.03 -19.88
CA ASP A 220 -2.54 -19.57 -21.03
C ASP A 220 -1.15 -20.21 -21.03
N PHE A 221 -0.44 -20.13 -19.90
CA PHE A 221 0.86 -20.78 -19.73
C PHE A 221 0.79 -22.30 -19.99
N TYR A 222 -0.24 -22.98 -19.47
CA TYR A 222 -0.44 -24.40 -19.72
C TYR A 222 -0.78 -24.67 -21.18
N ALA A 223 -1.53 -23.81 -21.87
CA ALA A 223 -1.83 -23.97 -23.29
C ALA A 223 -0.55 -23.93 -24.15
N GLU A 224 0.37 -22.99 -23.85
CA GLU A 224 1.64 -22.85 -24.56
C GLU A 224 2.66 -23.96 -24.23
N ASN A 225 2.64 -24.46 -23.00
CA ASN A 225 3.67 -25.38 -22.49
C ASN A 225 3.17 -26.82 -22.27
N LEU A 226 1.95 -27.14 -22.73
CA LEU A 226 1.27 -28.39 -22.37
C LEU A 226 2.11 -29.64 -22.68
N ASP A 227 2.74 -29.67 -23.85
CA ASP A 227 3.52 -30.84 -24.29
C ASP A 227 4.77 -31.06 -23.43
N ARG A 228 5.47 -29.97 -23.06
CA ARG A 228 6.65 -30.01 -22.20
C ARG A 228 6.27 -30.48 -20.80
N ILE A 229 5.17 -29.94 -20.26
CA ILE A 229 4.64 -30.32 -18.95
C ILE A 229 4.18 -31.78 -18.95
N LYS A 230 3.48 -32.21 -19.99
CA LYS A 230 3.03 -33.60 -20.17
C LYS A 230 4.20 -34.57 -20.26
N HIS A 231 5.30 -34.17 -20.87
CA HIS A 231 6.52 -34.97 -20.90
C HIS A 231 7.10 -35.15 -19.49
N VAL A 232 7.34 -34.06 -18.75
CA VAL A 232 7.87 -34.10 -17.38
C VAL A 232 6.98 -34.90 -16.44
N VAL A 233 5.67 -34.64 -16.44
CA VAL A 233 4.73 -35.31 -15.53
C VAL A 233 4.57 -36.81 -15.84
N LYS A 234 4.81 -37.22 -17.10
CA LYS A 234 4.82 -38.65 -17.48
C LYS A 234 6.03 -39.42 -16.93
N GLU A 235 7.15 -38.73 -16.67
CA GLU A 235 8.36 -39.38 -16.13
C GLU A 235 8.27 -39.66 -14.62
N LEU A 236 7.30 -39.04 -13.93
CA LEU A 236 7.08 -39.24 -12.50
C LEU A 236 6.39 -40.58 -12.21
N ASP A 237 6.78 -41.25 -11.13
CA ASP A 237 6.12 -42.48 -10.71
C ASP A 237 4.74 -42.18 -10.12
N LYS A 238 3.71 -42.78 -10.72
CA LYS A 238 2.30 -42.66 -10.29
C LYS A 238 2.04 -43.24 -8.89
N THR A 239 2.95 -44.06 -8.37
CA THR A 239 2.83 -44.70 -7.05
C THR A 239 3.38 -43.83 -5.92
N ASP A 240 4.23 -42.84 -6.22
CA ASP A 240 4.84 -41.95 -5.24
C ASP A 240 3.81 -41.06 -4.54
N ALA A 241 2.81 -40.56 -5.27
CA ALA A 241 1.74 -39.74 -4.71
C ALA A 241 0.46 -39.76 -5.55
N ALA A 242 -0.70 -39.66 -4.87
CA ALA A 242 -2.00 -39.59 -5.52
C ALA A 242 -2.15 -38.38 -6.47
N CYS A 243 -1.49 -37.26 -6.17
CA CYS A 243 -1.50 -36.06 -7.02
C CYS A 243 -0.82 -36.30 -8.37
N ILE A 244 0.25 -37.10 -8.42
CA ILE A 244 0.96 -37.45 -9.66
C ILE A 244 0.03 -38.28 -10.56
N LYS A 245 -0.60 -39.32 -9.99
CA LYS A 245 -1.59 -40.14 -10.72
C LYS A 245 -2.73 -39.28 -11.28
N ASN A 246 -3.25 -38.34 -10.49
CA ASN A 246 -4.33 -37.45 -10.94
C ASN A 246 -3.87 -36.51 -12.06
N ALA A 247 -2.68 -35.92 -11.94
CA ALA A 247 -2.11 -35.05 -12.96
C ALA A 247 -1.87 -35.79 -14.29
N GLN A 248 -1.34 -37.01 -14.23
CA GLN A 248 -1.15 -37.86 -15.42
C GLN A 248 -2.47 -38.19 -16.12
N ASN A 249 -3.52 -38.50 -15.35
CA ASN A 249 -4.86 -38.76 -15.89
C ASN A 249 -5.43 -37.51 -16.58
N LEU A 250 -5.33 -36.34 -15.95
CA LEU A 250 -5.80 -35.06 -16.50
C LEU A 250 -5.06 -34.70 -17.79
N LEU A 251 -3.73 -34.76 -17.79
CA LEU A 251 -2.89 -34.47 -18.97
C LEU A 251 -3.07 -35.50 -20.10
N GLY A 252 -3.67 -36.65 -19.80
CA GLY A 252 -4.07 -37.67 -20.77
C GLY A 252 -5.36 -37.34 -21.53
N MET A 253 -6.19 -36.41 -21.04
CA MET A 253 -7.46 -36.05 -21.66
C MET A 253 -7.25 -35.30 -22.97
N LYS A 254 -7.88 -35.77 -24.05
CA LYS A 254 -7.84 -35.10 -25.37
C LYS A 254 -8.55 -33.75 -25.37
N SER A 255 -9.60 -33.60 -24.54
CA SER A 255 -10.37 -32.37 -24.45
C SER A 255 -9.57 -31.25 -23.78
N LEU A 256 -8.67 -31.56 -22.85
CA LEU A 256 -7.90 -30.57 -22.08
C LEU A 256 -7.11 -29.61 -22.98
N GLN A 257 -6.44 -30.12 -24.01
CA GLN A 257 -5.69 -29.27 -24.94
C GLN A 257 -6.60 -28.32 -25.71
N GLN A 258 -7.78 -28.80 -26.13
CA GLN A 258 -8.77 -28.00 -26.86
C GLN A 258 -9.39 -26.94 -25.95
N GLU A 259 -9.70 -27.30 -24.70
CA GLU A 259 -10.25 -26.41 -23.68
C GLU A 259 -9.24 -25.31 -23.29
N LEU A 260 -7.97 -25.67 -23.04
CA LEU A 260 -6.92 -24.70 -22.74
C LEU A 260 -6.66 -23.74 -23.91
N ALA A 261 -6.60 -24.25 -25.15
CA ALA A 261 -6.46 -23.41 -26.34
C ALA A 261 -7.67 -22.47 -26.51
N CYS A 262 -8.88 -22.95 -26.24
CA CYS A 262 -10.09 -22.13 -26.26
C CYS A 262 -10.05 -21.02 -25.20
N LEU A 263 -9.62 -21.33 -23.97
CA LEU A 263 -9.47 -20.36 -22.90
C LEU A 263 -8.41 -19.30 -23.22
N SER A 264 -7.23 -19.76 -23.65
CA SER A 264 -6.10 -18.92 -24.05
C SER A 264 -6.49 -17.95 -25.17
N ALA A 265 -7.09 -18.44 -26.25
CA ALA A 265 -7.40 -17.63 -27.42
C ALA A 265 -8.58 -16.66 -27.22
N ASN A 266 -9.51 -16.96 -26.30
CA ASN A 266 -10.78 -16.20 -26.20
C ASN A 266 -10.94 -15.42 -24.90
N PHE A 267 -10.20 -15.70 -23.82
CA PHE A 267 -10.50 -15.09 -22.51
C PHE A 267 -9.30 -14.51 -21.77
N THR A 268 -8.08 -14.71 -22.26
CA THR A 268 -6.85 -14.13 -21.66
C THR A 268 -6.86 -12.61 -21.59
N PHE A 269 -7.51 -11.96 -22.56
CA PHE A 269 -7.68 -10.51 -22.54
C PHE A 269 -8.46 -10.02 -21.31
N ILE A 270 -9.33 -10.85 -20.71
CA ILE A 270 -10.05 -10.47 -19.48
C ILE A 270 -9.06 -10.30 -18.34
N ALA A 271 -8.06 -11.19 -18.23
CA ALA A 271 -7.01 -11.06 -17.22
C ALA A 271 -6.18 -9.80 -17.47
N GLN A 272 -5.81 -9.53 -18.73
CA GLN A 272 -5.09 -8.32 -19.12
C GLN A 272 -5.88 -7.04 -18.79
N THR A 273 -7.20 -7.04 -19.07
CA THR A 273 -8.05 -5.89 -18.75
C THR A 273 -8.23 -5.71 -17.25
N ILE A 274 -8.36 -6.79 -16.48
CA ILE A 274 -8.35 -6.71 -15.02
C ILE A 274 -7.05 -6.05 -14.57
N THR A 275 -5.88 -6.54 -15.01
CA THR A 275 -4.58 -5.92 -14.69
C THR A 275 -4.50 -4.44 -15.08
N SER A 276 -5.07 -4.03 -16.21
CA SER A 276 -5.13 -2.60 -16.57
C SER A 276 -6.07 -1.80 -15.66
N LEU A 277 -7.23 -2.35 -15.28
CA LEU A 277 -8.17 -1.71 -14.36
C LEU A 277 -7.63 -1.57 -12.94
N GLU A 278 -6.52 -2.25 -12.64
CA GLU A 278 -5.79 -2.15 -11.40
C GLU A 278 -4.72 -1.04 -11.42
N ASP A 279 -4.43 -0.40 -12.56
CA ASP A 279 -3.43 0.68 -12.63
C ASP A 279 -3.93 1.97 -11.96
N ARG A 280 -3.05 2.62 -11.17
CA ARG A 280 -3.33 3.80 -10.33
C ARG A 280 -3.58 5.09 -11.14
N LYS A 281 -3.36 5.05 -12.45
CA LYS A 281 -3.48 6.21 -13.35
C LYS A 281 -4.69 6.16 -14.27
N LEU A 282 -5.55 5.13 -14.17
CA LEU A 282 -6.75 5.06 -15.00
C LEU A 282 -7.81 6.07 -14.54
N THR A 283 -8.35 6.84 -15.49
CA THR A 283 -9.51 7.70 -15.23
C THR A 283 -10.78 6.87 -15.18
N LEU A 284 -11.86 7.41 -14.58
CA LEU A 284 -13.18 6.77 -14.62
C LEU A 284 -13.63 6.45 -16.05
N MET A 285 -13.40 7.36 -17.01
CA MET A 285 -13.73 7.13 -18.42
C MET A 285 -12.94 5.96 -19.02
N ASP A 286 -11.63 5.89 -18.77
CA ASP A 286 -10.77 4.82 -19.30
C ASP A 286 -11.16 3.47 -18.69
N SER A 287 -11.50 3.44 -17.40
CA SER A 287 -11.98 2.25 -16.71
C SER A 287 -13.30 1.73 -17.29
N LEU A 288 -14.25 2.62 -17.52
CA LEU A 288 -15.54 2.26 -18.12
C LEU A 288 -15.37 1.82 -19.58
N ALA A 289 -14.49 2.47 -20.35
CA ALA A 289 -14.16 2.08 -21.71
C ALA A 289 -13.49 0.70 -21.78
N ALA A 290 -12.64 0.36 -20.81
CA ALA A 290 -12.04 -0.96 -20.70
C ALA A 290 -13.09 -2.04 -20.42
N ILE A 291 -14.05 -1.79 -19.53
CA ILE A 291 -15.18 -2.69 -19.28
C ILE A 291 -16.05 -2.87 -20.53
N ASP A 292 -16.34 -1.78 -21.26
CA ASP A 292 -17.12 -1.83 -22.50
C ASP A 292 -16.40 -2.59 -23.62
N SER A 293 -15.08 -2.45 -23.71
CA SER A 293 -14.23 -3.23 -24.62
C SER A 293 -14.31 -4.74 -24.33
N VAL A 294 -14.32 -5.13 -23.05
CA VAL A 294 -14.51 -6.53 -22.65
C VAL A 294 -15.87 -7.04 -23.08
N LYS A 295 -16.96 -6.28 -22.83
CA LYS A 295 -18.31 -6.65 -23.29
C LYS A 295 -18.32 -6.88 -24.80
N LYS A 296 -17.82 -5.92 -25.57
CA LYS A 296 -17.77 -6.01 -27.03
C LYS A 296 -17.00 -7.24 -27.50
N ARG A 297 -15.83 -7.54 -26.92
CA ARG A 297 -15.02 -8.72 -27.28
C ARG A 297 -15.70 -10.05 -26.99
N ILE A 298 -16.45 -10.15 -25.87
CA ILE A 298 -17.21 -11.36 -25.54
C ILE A 298 -18.39 -11.52 -26.52
N ASP A 299 -19.06 -10.42 -26.87
CA ASP A 299 -20.26 -10.42 -27.72
C ASP A 299 -19.99 -10.83 -29.18
N VAL A 300 -18.76 -10.66 -29.69
CA VAL A 300 -18.38 -11.02 -31.07
C VAL A 300 -18.64 -12.51 -31.40
N LYS A 301 -18.61 -13.39 -30.40
CA LYS A 301 -18.72 -14.85 -30.60
C LYS A 301 -19.95 -15.40 -29.88
N ASN A 302 -20.95 -15.84 -30.64
CA ASN A 302 -22.21 -16.38 -30.10
C ASN A 302 -22.13 -17.88 -29.72
N SER A 303 -21.06 -18.31 -29.04
CA SER A 303 -21.00 -19.69 -28.50
C SER A 303 -21.61 -19.77 -27.10
N ASP A 304 -22.05 -20.96 -26.68
CA ASP A 304 -22.68 -21.13 -25.36
C ASP A 304 -21.73 -20.77 -24.19
N VAL A 305 -20.43 -20.95 -24.37
CA VAL A 305 -19.41 -20.49 -23.40
C VAL A 305 -19.39 -18.96 -23.30
N HIS A 306 -19.43 -18.24 -24.42
CA HIS A 306 -19.45 -16.77 -24.42
C HIS A 306 -20.73 -16.22 -23.81
N LYS A 307 -21.89 -16.84 -24.08
CA LYS A 307 -23.16 -16.50 -23.40
C LYS A 307 -23.06 -16.68 -21.89
N THR A 308 -22.43 -17.77 -21.44
CA THR A 308 -22.23 -18.04 -20.00
C THR A 308 -21.33 -17.00 -19.36
N VAL A 309 -20.24 -16.62 -20.03
CA VAL A 309 -19.31 -15.59 -19.55
C VAL A 309 -19.98 -14.20 -19.56
N MET A 310 -20.76 -13.87 -20.60
CA MET A 310 -21.51 -12.61 -20.67
C MET A 310 -22.55 -12.51 -19.55
N ALA A 311 -23.36 -13.56 -19.35
CA ALA A 311 -24.33 -13.61 -18.27
C ALA A 311 -23.67 -13.44 -16.90
N LYS A 312 -22.47 -14.01 -16.72
CA LYS A 312 -21.68 -13.81 -15.50
C LYS A 312 -21.20 -12.36 -15.36
N LEU A 313 -20.69 -11.75 -16.43
CA LEU A 313 -20.26 -10.35 -16.43
C LEU A 313 -21.42 -9.41 -16.09
N ASP A 314 -22.57 -9.58 -16.74
CA ASP A 314 -23.77 -8.79 -16.46
C ASP A 314 -24.25 -8.96 -15.03
N SER A 315 -24.27 -10.19 -14.51
CA SER A 315 -24.61 -10.45 -13.11
C SER A 315 -23.65 -9.77 -12.14
N VAL A 316 -22.34 -9.73 -12.44
CA VAL A 316 -21.36 -9.02 -11.61
C VAL A 316 -21.60 -7.52 -11.63
N LEU A 317 -21.84 -6.92 -12.80
CA LEU A 317 -22.09 -5.49 -12.92
C LEU A 317 -23.41 -5.07 -12.27
N GLN A 318 -24.46 -5.88 -12.39
CA GLN A 318 -25.77 -5.62 -11.79
C GLN A 318 -25.77 -5.70 -10.26
N LYS A 319 -24.83 -6.43 -9.66
CA LYS A 319 -24.67 -6.44 -8.19
C LYS A 319 -24.26 -5.09 -7.63
N ASN A 320 -23.70 -4.20 -8.45
CA ASN A 320 -23.50 -2.82 -8.10
C ASN A 320 -24.64 -1.98 -8.72
N PRO A 321 -25.75 -1.73 -7.97
CA PRO A 321 -26.89 -1.01 -8.49
C PRO A 321 -26.53 0.42 -8.89
N ASP A 322 -25.43 1.00 -8.41
CA ASP A 322 -25.00 2.36 -8.75
C ASP A 322 -23.97 2.41 -9.89
N PHE A 323 -23.58 1.26 -10.47
CA PHE A 323 -22.70 1.23 -11.65
C PHE A 323 -23.27 2.01 -12.83
N HIS A 324 -24.60 1.97 -13.04
CA HIS A 324 -25.24 2.79 -14.07
C HIS A 324 -25.09 4.30 -13.80
N LYS A 325 -25.15 4.73 -12.53
CA LYS A 325 -24.91 6.12 -12.15
C LYS A 325 -23.47 6.54 -12.43
N LEU A 326 -22.50 5.65 -12.24
CA LEU A 326 -21.11 5.91 -12.63
C LEU A 326 -20.98 6.09 -14.16
N CYS A 327 -21.67 5.26 -14.94
CA CYS A 327 -21.74 5.43 -16.39
C CYS A 327 -22.40 6.77 -16.77
N GLU A 328 -23.45 7.19 -16.07
CA GLU A 328 -24.12 8.48 -16.29
C GLU A 328 -23.23 9.66 -15.91
N ILE A 329 -22.50 9.59 -14.79
CA ILE A 329 -21.53 10.61 -14.35
C ILE A 329 -20.41 10.75 -15.38
N SER A 330 -19.92 9.63 -15.91
CA SER A 330 -18.94 9.61 -17.00
C SER A 330 -19.47 10.26 -18.28
N ASN A 331 -20.70 9.93 -18.69
CA ASN A 331 -21.29 10.42 -19.93
C ASN A 331 -21.78 11.87 -19.87
N SER A 332 -22.16 12.36 -18.68
CA SER A 332 -22.73 13.69 -18.50
C SER A 332 -21.71 14.83 -18.57
N ARG A 333 -20.41 14.55 -18.77
CA ARG A 333 -19.31 15.54 -18.60
C ARG A 333 -19.50 16.35 -17.31
N CYS A 334 -20.07 15.71 -16.29
CA CYS A 334 -20.18 16.31 -14.97
C CYS A 334 -18.77 16.56 -14.42
N PRO A 335 -18.58 17.60 -13.60
CA PRO A 335 -17.33 17.77 -12.85
C PRO A 335 -17.10 16.51 -12.01
N GLY A 336 -16.15 15.66 -12.43
CA GLY A 336 -15.90 14.33 -11.85
C GLY A 336 -15.56 13.21 -12.86
N SER A 337 -15.96 13.33 -14.13
CA SER A 337 -15.76 12.27 -15.14
C SER A 337 -14.29 11.99 -15.50
N ASN A 338 -13.41 12.98 -15.33
CA ASN A 338 -11.97 12.89 -15.58
C ASN A 338 -11.15 12.62 -14.32
N GLU A 339 -11.80 12.42 -13.17
CA GLU A 339 -11.11 12.19 -11.90
C GLU A 339 -10.63 10.73 -11.82
N VAL A 340 -9.48 10.53 -11.16
CA VAL A 340 -9.00 9.19 -10.79
C VAL A 340 -9.92 8.71 -9.67
N LEU A 341 -11.01 8.05 -10.06
CA LEU A 341 -11.92 7.39 -9.15
C LEU A 341 -11.65 5.89 -9.26
N PRO A 342 -11.17 5.22 -8.21
CA PRO A 342 -10.99 3.79 -8.24
C PRO A 342 -12.35 3.12 -8.48
N THR A 343 -12.52 2.53 -9.66
CA THR A 343 -13.69 1.72 -10.01
C THR A 343 -13.60 0.30 -9.44
N THR A 344 -12.47 -0.04 -8.82
CA THR A 344 -12.16 -1.32 -8.18
C THR A 344 -11.57 -1.06 -6.79
N SER A 345 -11.71 -2.01 -5.86
CA SER A 345 -11.12 -1.91 -4.50
C SER A 345 -9.60 -2.12 -4.48
N VAL A 346 -8.96 -2.23 -5.64
CA VAL A 346 -7.57 -2.70 -5.78
C VAL A 346 -6.56 -1.72 -5.17
N GLU A 347 -6.87 -0.42 -5.16
CA GLU A 347 -6.03 0.57 -4.48
C GLU A 347 -5.96 0.32 -2.97
N VAL A 348 -7.06 -0.13 -2.36
CA VAL A 348 -7.07 -0.58 -0.96
C VAL A 348 -6.21 -1.83 -0.82
N GLU A 349 -6.31 -2.77 -1.77
CA GLU A 349 -5.54 -4.01 -1.76
C GLU A 349 -4.01 -3.83 -1.87
N ARG A 350 -3.55 -2.89 -2.70
CA ARG A 350 -2.11 -2.62 -2.86
C ARG A 350 -1.52 -1.93 -1.63
N SER A 351 -2.28 -1.07 -0.97
CA SER A 351 -1.94 -0.49 0.32
C SER A 351 -1.64 -1.59 1.36
N PHE A 352 -2.26 -2.78 1.23
CA PHE A 352 -2.04 -3.92 2.12
C PHE A 352 -0.69 -4.62 1.96
N SER A 353 -0.01 -4.51 0.82
CA SER A 353 1.33 -5.14 0.68
C SER A 353 2.36 -4.48 1.59
N MET A 354 2.21 -3.18 1.87
CA MET A 354 2.97 -2.48 2.91
C MET A 354 2.53 -2.92 4.32
N GLN A 355 1.23 -3.13 4.55
CA GLN A 355 0.70 -3.54 5.86
C GLN A 355 1.08 -4.98 6.27
N LYS A 356 1.31 -5.89 5.33
CA LYS A 356 1.84 -7.24 5.63
C LYS A 356 3.15 -7.17 6.41
N ALA A 357 3.98 -6.14 6.21
CA ALA A 357 5.21 -5.92 6.98
C ALA A 357 4.94 -5.47 8.43
N ILE A 358 3.82 -4.77 8.65
CA ILE A 358 3.39 -4.24 9.96
C ILE A 358 2.76 -5.34 10.83
N LEU A 359 1.92 -6.18 10.23
CA LEU A 359 1.19 -7.24 10.94
C LEU A 359 1.99 -8.54 11.10
N THR A 360 3.25 -8.60 10.64
CA THR A 360 4.10 -9.77 10.86
C THR A 360 4.33 -10.01 12.36
N ASP A 361 4.49 -11.29 12.71
CA ASP A 361 4.86 -11.72 14.07
C ASP A 361 6.13 -11.03 14.59
N ARG A 362 6.99 -10.51 13.69
CA ARG A 362 8.21 -9.76 14.04
C ARG A 362 7.94 -8.45 14.79
N ARG A 363 6.72 -7.90 14.75
CA ARG A 363 6.31 -6.70 15.50
C ARG A 363 5.55 -7.06 16.77
N HIS A 364 6.29 -7.60 17.75
CA HIS A 364 5.72 -7.95 19.04
C HIS A 364 5.31 -6.69 19.83
N SER A 365 4.12 -6.74 20.44
CA SER A 365 3.62 -5.86 21.53
C SER A 365 3.06 -4.48 21.17
N PHE A 366 2.26 -4.33 20.11
CA PHE A 366 1.38 -3.16 19.97
C PHE A 366 0.01 -3.44 20.60
N LEU A 367 -0.48 -2.53 21.43
CA LEU A 367 -1.90 -2.47 21.78
C LEU A 367 -2.69 -2.06 20.52
N MET A 368 -3.93 -2.52 20.37
CA MET A 368 -4.75 -2.25 19.17
C MET A 368 -4.83 -0.74 18.86
N GLU A 369 -5.03 0.09 19.88
CA GLU A 369 -5.05 1.57 19.78
C GLU A 369 -3.73 2.19 19.30
N ASN A 370 -2.60 1.51 19.53
CA ASN A 370 -1.29 1.95 19.06
C ASN A 370 -0.99 1.42 17.65
N LEU A 371 -1.58 0.28 17.29
CA LEU A 371 -1.41 -0.33 15.98
C LEU A 371 -2.00 0.56 14.88
N GLU A 372 -3.22 1.06 15.07
CA GLU A 372 -3.87 2.01 14.16
C GLU A 372 -2.96 3.22 13.87
N LYS A 373 -2.47 3.86 14.94
CA LYS A 373 -1.61 5.04 14.82
C LYS A 373 -0.32 4.74 14.07
N VAL A 374 0.31 3.61 14.35
CA VAL A 374 1.53 3.17 13.66
C VAL A 374 1.27 2.89 12.18
N VAL A 375 0.13 2.28 11.84
CA VAL A 375 -0.25 1.99 10.46
C VAL A 375 -0.43 3.28 9.66
N VAL A 376 -1.18 4.24 10.19
CA VAL A 376 -1.39 5.55 9.56
C VAL A 376 -0.07 6.31 9.43
N CYS A 377 0.73 6.35 10.51
CA CYS A 377 2.04 7.02 10.46
C CYS A 377 2.95 6.40 9.41
N HIS A 378 3.01 5.07 9.32
CA HIS A 378 3.89 4.39 8.39
C HIS A 378 3.46 4.60 6.94
N TYR A 379 2.16 4.49 6.65
CA TYR A 379 1.63 4.69 5.30
C TYR A 379 1.95 6.10 4.79
N GLU A 380 1.64 7.13 5.58
CA GLU A 380 1.83 8.53 5.18
C GLU A 380 3.31 8.95 5.17
N LEU A 381 4.11 8.50 6.13
CA LEU A 381 5.54 8.87 6.19
C LEU A 381 6.41 8.06 5.22
N GLY A 382 5.99 6.86 4.82
CA GLY A 382 6.73 5.98 3.92
C GLY A 382 6.50 6.29 2.43
N MET A 383 5.49 7.10 2.11
CA MET A 383 5.16 7.53 0.74
C MET A 383 5.87 8.82 0.31
N ASP A 384 6.72 9.39 1.15
CA ASP A 384 7.47 10.60 0.84
C ASP A 384 8.70 10.28 -0.04
N GLU A 385 8.46 10.04 -1.34
CA GLU A 385 9.52 9.88 -2.35
C GLU A 385 10.38 11.16 -2.51
N SER A 386 9.92 12.31 -2.02
CA SER A 386 10.64 13.58 -2.13
C SER A 386 11.86 13.65 -1.21
N ALA A 387 11.84 12.97 -0.06
CA ALA A 387 12.92 12.98 0.92
C ALA A 387 14.18 12.19 0.48
N ILE A 388 14.06 11.30 -0.50
CA ILE A 388 15.21 10.55 -1.05
C ILE A 388 16.04 11.42 -2.01
N LEU A 389 15.44 12.46 -2.60
CA LEU A 389 16.09 13.35 -3.56
C LEU A 389 16.92 14.47 -2.92
N GLU A 390 16.76 14.77 -1.63
CA GLU A 390 17.56 15.79 -0.91
C GLU A 390 18.84 15.21 -0.25
N LEU A 391 19.05 13.90 -0.31
CA LEU A 391 20.20 13.21 0.31
C LEU A 391 21.25 12.69 -0.70
N LEU A 392 21.12 13.03 -1.98
CA LEU A 392 22.13 12.86 -3.03
C LEU A 392 22.48 14.21 -3.64
#